data_AF-A0A9D8JAI1-F1
#
_entry.id   AF-A0A9D8JAI1-F1
#
_cell.length_a   1.000
_cell.length_b   1.000
_cell.length_c   1.000
_cell.angle_alpha   90.00
_cell.angle_beta   90.00
_cell.angle_gamma   90.00
#
_symmetry.space_group_name_H-M   'P 1'
#
loop_
_entity.id
_entity.type
_entity.pdbx_description
1 polymer ?
#
loop_
_entity_poly.entity_id
_entity_poly.type
_entity_poly.pdbx_seq_one_letter_code
_entity_poly.pdbx_strand_id
1 'polypeptide(L)'
;MFYMTTDDGVKSPEIMRQIRSLIGSGRIRVLKHAASRMALRCYTLPEIEQVLIGGFHEFERDEYDQNHSVWTHAIRGSTRDGRETRVVVAIVDELLVVTVVGPLK
;
A
#
# COMPACT_ATOMS: atom_id res chain seq x y z
N MET A 1 10.00 24.01 -2.60
CA MET A 1 8.71 23.32 -2.38
C MET A 1 8.04 23.25 -3.74
N PHE A 2 8.17 22.13 -4.43
CA PHE A 2 7.64 21.98 -5.79
C PHE A 2 6.67 20.81 -5.78
N TYR A 3 5.38 21.11 -5.90
CA TYR A 3 4.39 20.15 -6.36
C TYR A 3 4.54 20.08 -7.88
N MET A 4 5.14 19.01 -8.39
CA MET A 4 5.02 18.66 -9.81
C MET A 4 3.77 17.78 -9.94
N THR A 5 2.65 18.43 -10.24
CA THR A 5 1.57 17.79 -10.99
C THR A 5 2.04 17.65 -12.43
N THR A 6 2.38 16.44 -12.85
CA THR A 6 2.32 16.05 -14.25
C THR A 6 1.27 14.96 -14.39
N ASP A 7 0.32 15.26 -15.27
CA ASP A 7 -0.47 14.32 -16.06
C ASP A 7 0.45 13.22 -16.65
N ASP A 8 -0.12 12.12 -17.16
CA ASP A 8 0.54 10.97 -17.82
C ASP A 8 0.61 9.67 -17.00
N GLY A 9 0.09 8.59 -17.59
CA GLY A 9 -0.04 7.23 -17.05
C GLY A 9 1.27 6.48 -16.77
N VAL A 10 2.18 7.08 -16.01
CA VAL A 10 3.48 6.53 -15.56
C VAL A 10 3.58 6.55 -14.03
N LYS A 11 2.45 6.46 -13.31
CA LYS A 11 2.44 6.50 -11.83
C LYS A 11 2.90 5.18 -11.19
N SER A 12 2.66 4.05 -11.85
CA SER A 12 2.85 2.72 -11.24
C SER A 12 4.31 2.36 -10.93
N PRO A 13 5.32 2.62 -11.81
CA PRO A 13 6.70 2.29 -11.49
C PRO A 13 7.24 3.12 -10.33
N GLU A 14 6.88 4.40 -10.25
CA GLU A 14 7.43 5.32 -9.25
C GLU A 14 6.85 5.03 -7.85
N ILE A 15 5.53 4.84 -7.73
CA ILE A 15 4.90 4.47 -6.46
C ILE A 15 5.47 3.15 -5.93
N MET A 16 5.58 2.14 -6.79
CA MET A 16 6.17 0.85 -6.38
C MET A 16 7.63 0.98 -5.97
N ARG A 17 8.42 1.84 -6.64
CA ARG A 17 9.81 2.13 -6.27
C ARG A 17 9.90 2.79 -4.90
N GLN A 18 9.05 3.77 -4.61
CA GLN A 18 8.99 4.44 -3.32
C GLN A 18 8.58 3.48 -2.20
N ILE A 19 7.56 2.65 -2.42
CA ILE A 19 7.12 1.62 -1.47
C ILE A 19 8.29 0.69 -1.10
N ARG A 20 8.99 0.14 -2.10
CA ARG A 20 10.14 -0.74 -1.86
C ARG A 20 11.25 -0.04 -1.08
N SER A 21 11.54 1.22 -1.39
CA SER A 21 12.53 2.02 -0.67
C SER A 21 12.14 2.26 0.80
N LEU A 22 10.88 2.56 1.07
CA LEU A 22 10.38 2.80 2.42
C LEU A 22 10.37 1.53 3.27
N ILE A 23 9.95 0.39 2.69
CA ILE A 23 10.02 -0.91 3.35
C ILE A 23 11.49 -1.30 3.62
N GLY A 24 12.36 -1.17 2.62
CA GLY A 24 13.79 -1.48 2.77
C GLY A 24 14.52 -0.63 3.82
N SER A 25 13.98 0.54 4.17
CA SER A 25 14.49 1.42 5.23
C SER A 25 13.76 1.27 6.57
N GLY A 26 12.84 0.32 6.69
CA GLY A 26 12.03 0.11 7.90
C GLY A 26 11.03 1.22 8.20
N ARG A 27 10.74 2.09 7.23
CA ARG A 27 9.81 3.22 7.35
C ARG A 27 8.40 2.82 6.96
N ILE A 28 7.87 1.80 7.64
CA ILE A 28 6.51 1.31 7.47
C ILE A 28 5.77 1.35 8.80
N ARG A 29 4.53 1.81 8.77
CA ARG A 29 3.65 1.88 9.93
C ARG A 29 2.26 1.37 9.58
N VAL A 30 1.71 0.53 10.46
CA VAL A 30 0.36 0.01 10.30
C VAL A 30 -0.61 0.85 11.12
N LEU A 31 -1.60 1.45 10.47
CA LEU A 31 -2.64 2.21 11.18
C LEU A 31 -3.52 1.26 12.00
N LYS A 32 -4.12 1.77 13.08
CA LYS A 32 -4.96 0.99 14.00
C LYS A 32 -6.05 0.19 13.26
N HIS A 33 -6.71 0.82 12.28
CA HIS A 33 -7.73 0.18 11.48
C HIS A 33 -7.16 -0.99 10.66
N ALA A 34 -6.03 -0.79 9.97
CA ALA A 34 -5.35 -1.86 9.25
C ALA A 34 -4.93 -3.01 10.16
N ALA A 35 -4.39 -2.71 11.35
CA ALA A 35 -3.99 -3.72 12.32
C ALA A 35 -5.16 -4.62 12.73
N SER A 36 -6.35 -4.05 12.98
CA SER A 36 -7.57 -4.82 13.24
C SER A 36 -7.97 -5.69 12.03
N ARG A 37 -7.86 -5.17 10.81
CA ARG A 37 -8.18 -5.91 9.57
C ARG A 37 -7.21 -7.06 9.31
N MET A 38 -5.94 -6.89 9.63
CA MET A 38 -4.90 -7.92 9.57
C MET A 38 -5.17 -9.04 10.57
N ALA A 39 -5.45 -8.68 11.83
CA ALA A 39 -5.75 -9.65 12.89
C ALA A 39 -6.96 -10.52 12.55
N LEU A 40 -8.05 -9.91 12.06
CA LEU A 40 -9.27 -10.63 11.64
C LEU A 40 -9.04 -11.62 10.49
N ARG A 41 -7.95 -11.47 9.73
CA ARG A 41 -7.64 -12.27 8.53
C ARG A 41 -6.38 -13.11 8.67
N CYS A 42 -5.77 -13.09 9.85
CA CYS A 42 -4.50 -13.76 10.11
C CYS A 42 -3.41 -13.35 9.08
N TYR A 43 -3.28 -12.04 8.84
CA TYR A 43 -2.14 -11.48 8.12
C TYR A 43 -1.10 -10.95 9.11
N THR A 44 0.16 -11.27 8.85
CA THR A 44 1.31 -10.73 9.58
C THR A 44 1.94 -9.55 8.83
N LEU A 45 2.69 -8.70 9.52
CA LEU A 45 3.39 -7.59 8.86
C LEU A 45 4.36 -8.07 7.75
N PRO A 46 5.19 -9.13 7.94
CA PRO A 46 6.04 -9.64 6.87
C PRO A 46 5.28 -10.08 5.62
N GLU A 47 4.06 -10.61 5.77
CA GLU A 47 3.23 -10.98 4.62
C GLU A 47 2.71 -9.74 3.88
N ILE A 48 2.36 -8.68 4.62
CA ILE A 48 1.97 -7.41 4.02
C ILE A 48 3.15 -6.76 3.29
N GLU A 49 4.34 -6.75 3.90
CA GLU A 49 5.56 -6.28 3.25
C GLU A 49 5.87 -7.08 1.98
N GLN A 50 5.73 -8.41 2.03
CA GLN A 50 5.91 -9.24 0.85
C GLN A 50 4.94 -8.85 -0.28
N VAL A 51 3.67 -8.64 0.04
CA VAL A 51 2.66 -8.21 -0.94
C VAL A 51 3.00 -6.84 -1.50
N LEU A 52 3.46 -5.91 -0.67
CA LEU A 52 3.84 -4.56 -1.10
C LEU A 52 5.13 -4.56 -1.95
N ILE A 53 6.07 -5.47 -1.68
CA ILE A 53 7.31 -5.62 -2.46
C ILE A 53 7.04 -6.34 -3.79
N GLY A 54 6.26 -7.42 -3.78
CA GLY A 54 6.07 -8.30 -4.94
C GLY A 54 4.81 -8.03 -5.76
N GLY A 55 3.88 -7.23 -5.24
CA GLY A 55 2.60 -6.94 -5.86
C GLY A 55 2.69 -5.93 -7.00
N PHE A 56 1.51 -5.52 -7.46
CA PHE A 56 1.34 -4.51 -8.49
C PHE A 56 0.38 -3.42 -8.02
N HIS A 57 0.61 -2.22 -8.52
CA HIS A 57 -0.22 -1.05 -8.24
C HIS A 57 -1.48 -1.07 -9.11
N GLU A 58 -2.65 -1.05 -8.48
CA GLU A 58 -3.96 -0.90 -9.13
C GLU A 58 -4.36 0.57 -9.20
N PHE A 59 -3.82 1.31 -10.17
CA PHE A 59 -4.04 2.76 -10.33
C PHE A 59 -5.52 3.18 -10.33
N GLU A 60 -6.41 2.36 -10.90
CA GLU A 60 -7.86 2.63 -10.94
C GLU A 60 -8.53 2.66 -9.56
N ARG A 61 -7.81 2.22 -8.52
CA ARG A 61 -8.28 2.14 -7.13
C ARG A 61 -7.59 3.17 -6.22
N ASP A 62 -6.81 4.09 -6.80
CA ASP A 62 -6.24 5.19 -6.05
C ASP A 62 -7.32 6.20 -5.67
N GLU A 63 -7.35 6.58 -4.41
CA GLU A 63 -8.35 7.50 -3.87
C GLU A 63 -7.66 8.66 -3.15
N TYR A 64 -8.11 9.88 -3.41
CA TYR A 64 -7.69 11.05 -2.66
C TYR A 64 -8.51 11.17 -1.38
N ASP A 65 -7.85 11.01 -0.23
CA ASP A 65 -8.47 11.22 1.07
C ASP A 65 -8.51 12.73 1.38
N GLN A 66 -9.70 13.31 1.25
CA GLN A 66 -9.90 14.74 1.50
C GLN A 66 -9.66 15.14 2.96
N ASN A 67 -9.90 14.25 3.92
CA ASN A 67 -9.75 14.57 5.35
C ASN A 67 -8.28 14.73 5.74
N HIS A 68 -7.42 13.96 5.07
CA HIS A 68 -5.98 13.93 5.33
C HIS A 68 -5.16 14.60 4.23
N SER A 69 -5.80 15.08 3.16
CA SER A 69 -5.17 15.70 2.00
C SER A 69 -4.04 14.86 1.41
N VAL A 70 -4.28 13.56 1.28
CA VAL A 70 -3.28 12.58 0.85
C VAL A 70 -3.87 11.60 -0.15
N TRP A 71 -3.06 11.14 -1.10
CA TRP A 71 -3.42 10.03 -1.98
C TRP A 71 -3.21 8.69 -1.28
N THR A 72 -4.17 7.81 -1.43
CA THR A 72 -4.05 6.40 -1.10
C THR A 72 -3.87 5.58 -2.37
N HIS A 73 -3.05 4.55 -2.28
CA HIS A 73 -2.67 3.69 -3.39
C HIS A 73 -3.01 2.24 -3.07
N ALA A 74 -3.64 1.56 -4.02
CA ALA A 74 -4.01 0.16 -3.86
C ALA A 74 -2.97 -0.78 -4.47
N ILE A 75 -2.37 -1.65 -3.67
CA ILE A 75 -1.39 -2.64 -4.11
C ILE A 75 -2.00 -4.02 -3.98
N ARG A 76 -2.16 -4.73 -5.10
CA ARG A 76 -2.64 -6.12 -5.12
C ARG A 76 -1.47 -7.08 -5.27
N GLY A 77 -1.52 -8.18 -4.53
CA GLY A 77 -0.55 -9.25 -4.64
C GLY A 77 -0.97 -10.46 -3.83
N SER A 78 -0.04 -11.39 -3.67
CA SER A 78 -0.30 -12.66 -3.00
C SER A 78 0.72 -12.92 -1.92
N THR A 79 0.25 -13.46 -0.80
CA THR A 79 1.13 -14.02 0.24
C THR A 79 1.84 -15.28 -0.26
N ARG A 80 2.86 -15.75 0.47
CA ARG A 80 3.57 -17.03 0.16
C ARG A 80 2.61 -18.21 0.06
N ASP A 81 1.57 -18.23 0.88
CA ASP A 81 0.56 -19.30 0.90
C ASP A 81 -0.52 -19.13 -0.17
N GLY A 82 -0.31 -18.23 -1.14
CA GLY A 82 -1.21 -18.02 -2.27
C GLY A 82 -2.47 -17.21 -1.96
N ARG A 83 -2.61 -16.66 -0.74
CA ARG A 83 -3.75 -15.80 -0.39
C ARG A 83 -3.60 -14.46 -1.10
N GLU A 84 -4.48 -14.19 -2.07
CA GLU A 84 -4.56 -12.89 -2.72
C GLU A 84 -5.10 -11.83 -1.76
N THR A 85 -4.47 -10.67 -1.75
CA THR A 85 -4.85 -9.55 -0.90
C THR A 85 -4.54 -8.23 -1.59
N ARG A 86 -5.31 -7.21 -1.24
CA ARG A 86 -5.07 -5.81 -1.61
C ARG A 86 -4.72 -5.05 -0.34
N VAL A 87 -3.63 -4.30 -0.41
CA VAL A 87 -3.16 -3.42 0.65
C VAL A 87 -3.32 -1.99 0.16
N VAL A 88 -4.04 -1.17 0.93
CA VAL A 88 -4.17 0.26 0.65
C VAL A 88 -3.15 0.99 1.51
N VAL A 89 -2.32 1.81 0.87
CA VAL A 89 -1.24 2.55 1.52
C VAL A 89 -1.32 4.04 1.24
N ALA A 90 -0.76 4.85 2.13
CA ALA A 90 -0.48 6.26 1.89
C ALA A 90 1.02 6.52 2.12
N ILE A 91 1.61 7.45 1.37
CA ILE A 91 3.02 7.82 1.50
C ILE A 91 3.08 9.23 2.08
N VAL A 92 3.44 9.35 3.35
CA VAL A 92 3.56 10.63 4.08
C VAL A 92 4.81 10.57 4.96
N ASP A 93 5.97 10.87 4.37
CA ASP A 93 7.33 10.68 4.93
C ASP A 93 7.73 9.23 5.28
N GLU A 94 6.75 8.40 5.64
CA GLU A 94 6.79 6.96 5.85
C GLU A 94 5.67 6.27 5.04
N LEU A 95 5.73 4.95 4.94
CA LEU A 95 4.69 4.14 4.32
C LEU A 95 3.63 3.77 5.34
N LEU A 96 2.43 4.29 5.18
CA LEU A 96 1.29 4.01 6.06
C LEU A 96 0.44 2.91 5.45
N VAL A 97 0.26 1.79 6.14
CA VAL A 97 -0.75 0.78 5.79
C VAL A 97 -2.09 1.25 6.34
N VAL A 98 -2.97 1.68 5.44
CA VAL A 98 -4.28 2.28 5.75
C VAL A 98 -5.32 1.19 5.97
N THR A 99 -5.38 0.21 5.07
CA THR A 99 -6.25 -0.97 5.23
C THR A 99 -5.73 -2.18 4.47
N VAL A 100 -6.25 -3.36 4.85
CA VAL A 100 -5.98 -4.64 4.18
C VAL A 100 -7.31 -5.27 3.79
N VAL A 101 -7.43 -5.61 2.51
CA VAL A 101 -8.63 -6.14 1.87
C VAL A 101 -8.31 -7.50 1.26
N GLY A 102 -8.78 -8.57 1.92
CA GLY A 102 -8.59 -9.94 1.45
C GLY A 102 -9.29 -10.97 2.36
N PRO A 103 -9.11 -12.27 2.12
CA PRO A 103 -8.66 -12.81 0.85
C PRO A 103 -9.61 -12.35 -0.28
N LEU A 104 -9.05 -12.03 -1.44
CA LEU A 104 -9.85 -11.75 -2.64
C LEU A 104 -10.36 -13.08 -3.22
N LYS A 105 -11.58 -13.06 -3.80
CA LYS A 105 -12.19 -14.23 -4.43
C LYS A 105 -11.68 -14.43 -5.84
#